data_AF-A0A2V6VR59-F1
#
_entry.id   AF-A0A2V6VR59-F1
#
_cell.length_a   1.000
_cell.length_b   1.000
_cell.length_c   1.000
_cell.angle_alpha   90.00
_cell.angle_beta   90.00
_cell.angle_gamma   90.00
#
_symmetry.space_group_name_H-M   'P 1'
#
loop_
_entity.id
_entity.type
_entity.pdbx_description
1 polymer ?
#
loop_
_entity_poly.entity_id
_entity_poly.type
_entity_poly.pdbx_seq_one_letter_code
_entity_poly.pdbx_strand_id
1 'polypeptide(L)'
;MPYVITSLCTNDGACVEVCPVACIHTRPGAPQFYIDPDVCIDCEQCEIVCPVDAIFKDVDVPAEHAASIDANASFFRQNKAVVGPVAFETAWEMVDRAQAYATSIGIAVTAAVVDEAGVPIAVGRMDGAAPRTAELAVSKAYTAAAFHLATADLAAQARQPWLRSLIVAHRGRLVPAAGGLVIFDGITIIGAVGVAGGSESEQDVLCCQAAFAVLEGAH
;
A
#
# COMPACT_ATOMS: atom_id res chain seq x y z
N MET A 1 21.34 -9.45 -0.82
CA MET A 1 22.00 -8.27 -0.23
C MET A 1 21.95 -7.18 -1.28
N PRO A 2 21.77 -5.90 -0.94
CA PRO A 2 21.49 -4.87 -1.93
C PRO A 2 22.73 -4.50 -2.76
N TYR A 3 22.48 -3.94 -3.94
CA TYR A 3 23.49 -3.20 -4.71
C TYR A 3 23.60 -1.76 -4.22
N VAL A 4 24.76 -1.15 -4.44
CA VAL A 4 25.12 0.19 -3.97
C VAL A 4 25.72 0.99 -5.11
N ILE A 5 25.18 2.20 -5.35
CA ILE A 5 25.78 3.15 -6.30
C ILE A 5 26.83 3.98 -5.55
N THR A 6 28.08 3.89 -5.97
CA THR A 6 29.19 4.62 -5.37
C THR A 6 29.32 6.05 -5.90
N SER A 7 30.22 6.82 -5.28
CA SER A 7 30.59 8.17 -5.71
C SER A 7 31.22 8.25 -7.10
N LEU A 8 31.46 7.13 -7.78
CA LEU A 8 31.90 7.07 -9.18
C LEU A 8 30.77 7.41 -10.16
N CYS A 9 29.51 7.39 -9.72
CA CYS A 9 28.35 7.66 -10.56
C CYS A 9 28.40 9.05 -11.19
N THR A 10 28.18 9.12 -12.51
CA THR A 10 28.16 10.38 -13.28
C THR A 10 26.75 10.85 -13.62
N ASN A 11 25.71 10.36 -12.92
CA ASN A 11 24.31 10.66 -13.19
C ASN A 11 23.81 10.29 -14.61
N ASP A 12 24.34 9.19 -15.18
CA ASP A 12 23.93 8.71 -16.51
C ASP A 12 22.48 8.18 -16.54
N GLY A 13 22.09 7.38 -15.54
CA GLY A 13 20.71 6.90 -15.38
C GLY A 13 20.36 5.58 -16.10
N ALA A 14 21.25 4.96 -16.89
CA ALA A 14 20.96 3.68 -17.56
C ALA A 14 20.47 2.56 -16.62
N CYS A 15 20.95 2.56 -15.38
CA CYS A 15 20.54 1.59 -14.35
C CYS A 15 19.05 1.70 -13.96
N VAL A 16 18.42 2.87 -14.10
CA VAL A 16 17.01 3.09 -13.73
C VAL A 16 16.08 2.29 -14.62
N GLU A 17 16.32 2.32 -15.94
CA GLU A 17 15.46 1.68 -16.95
C GLU A 17 15.46 0.14 -16.85
N VAL A 18 16.53 -0.44 -16.30
CA VAL A 18 16.67 -1.90 -16.20
C VAL A 18 16.31 -2.46 -14.83
N CYS A 19 15.96 -1.60 -13.86
CA CYS A 19 15.63 -2.05 -12.52
C CYS A 19 14.20 -2.64 -12.48
N PRO A 20 14.04 -3.97 -12.26
CA PRO A 20 12.72 -4.62 -12.34
C PRO A 20 11.76 -4.24 -11.21
N VAL A 21 12.30 -3.67 -10.12
CA VAL A 21 11.56 -3.23 -8.93
C VAL A 21 11.60 -1.72 -8.76
N ALA A 22 12.12 -0.99 -9.76
CA ALA A 22 12.22 0.46 -9.78
C ALA A 22 12.81 1.07 -8.48
N CYS A 23 13.82 0.44 -7.89
CA CYS A 23 14.40 0.87 -6.61
C CYS A 23 15.51 1.93 -6.74
N ILE A 24 15.74 2.47 -7.94
CA ILE A 24 16.84 3.40 -8.22
C ILE A 24 16.28 4.80 -8.44
N HIS A 25 16.68 5.74 -7.59
CA HIS A 25 16.18 7.11 -7.64
C HIS A 25 17.29 8.14 -7.46
N THR A 26 17.01 9.35 -7.90
CA THR A 26 17.81 10.54 -7.60
C THR A 26 16.89 11.74 -7.38
N ARG A 27 17.45 12.91 -7.08
CA ARG A 27 16.73 14.18 -6.98
C ARG A 27 17.39 15.24 -7.84
N PRO A 28 16.65 16.26 -8.28
CA PRO A 28 17.25 17.43 -8.93
C PRO A 28 18.37 18.02 -8.05
N GLY A 29 19.58 18.10 -8.61
CA GLY A 29 20.77 18.62 -7.90
C GLY A 29 21.49 17.61 -7.01
N ALA A 30 21.04 16.36 -6.91
CA ALA A 30 21.79 15.31 -6.24
C ALA A 30 23.04 14.89 -7.05
N PRO A 31 24.17 14.58 -6.38
CA PRO A 31 25.44 14.30 -7.07
C PRO A 31 25.48 12.94 -7.77
N GLN A 32 24.57 12.02 -7.45
CA GLN A 32 24.51 10.66 -7.98
C GLN A 32 23.09 10.08 -7.91
N PHE A 33 22.88 8.90 -8.50
CA PHE A 33 21.75 8.04 -8.20
C PHE A 33 21.99 7.20 -6.94
N TYR A 34 20.91 6.67 -6.37
CA TYR A 34 20.91 5.85 -5.16
C TYR A 34 19.98 4.65 -5.34
N ILE A 35 20.35 3.50 -4.77
CA ILE A 35 19.56 2.27 -4.71
C ILE A 35 18.90 2.15 -3.33
N ASP A 36 17.59 1.87 -3.29
CA ASP A 36 16.87 1.57 -2.05
C ASP A 36 17.24 0.15 -1.58
N PRO A 37 17.98 0.01 -0.46
CA PRO A 37 18.40 -1.30 0.02
C PRO A 37 17.23 -2.17 0.50
N ASP A 38 16.10 -1.57 0.87
CA ASP A 38 14.92 -2.28 1.35
C ASP A 38 14.08 -2.87 0.19
N VAL A 39 14.26 -2.36 -1.03
CA VAL A 39 13.49 -2.78 -2.22
C VAL A 39 14.36 -3.61 -3.18
N CYS A 40 15.68 -3.44 -3.16
CA CYS A 40 16.60 -4.16 -4.05
C CYS A 40 16.48 -5.69 -3.91
N ILE A 41 16.27 -6.38 -5.05
CA ILE A 41 16.13 -7.84 -5.11
C ILE A 41 17.40 -8.58 -5.59
N ASP A 42 18.56 -7.91 -5.62
CA ASP A 42 19.86 -8.54 -5.93
C ASP A 42 19.91 -9.23 -7.32
N CYS A 43 19.39 -8.56 -8.36
CA CYS A 43 19.25 -9.13 -9.72
C CYS A 43 20.38 -8.76 -10.72
N GLU A 44 21.37 -7.97 -10.31
CA GLU A 44 22.60 -7.61 -11.06
C GLU A 44 22.42 -6.77 -12.34
N GLN A 45 21.20 -6.54 -12.82
CA GLN A 45 20.97 -5.81 -14.08
C GLN A 45 21.58 -4.40 -14.10
N CYS A 46 21.52 -3.68 -12.98
CA CYS A 46 22.06 -2.33 -12.88
C CYS A 46 23.59 -2.27 -12.98
N GLU A 47 24.30 -3.27 -12.45
CA GLU A 47 25.78 -3.34 -12.53
C GLU A 47 26.22 -3.52 -13.98
N ILE A 48 25.59 -4.45 -14.70
CA ILE A 48 25.92 -4.80 -16.09
C ILE A 48 25.80 -3.60 -17.04
N VAL A 49 24.84 -2.70 -16.80
CA VAL A 49 24.58 -1.55 -17.69
C VAL A 49 25.29 -0.28 -17.28
N CYS A 50 25.99 -0.25 -16.14
CA CYS A 50 26.64 0.96 -15.66
C CYS A 50 27.85 1.30 -16.55
N PRO A 51 27.88 2.45 -17.25
CA PRO A 51 28.96 2.76 -18.19
C PRO A 51 30.30 3.14 -17.51
N VAL A 52 30.27 3.36 -16.20
CA VAL A 52 31.41 3.84 -15.39
C VAL A 52 31.72 2.91 -14.21
N ASP A 53 31.17 1.68 -14.21
CA ASP A 53 31.41 0.67 -13.18
C ASP A 53 31.21 1.20 -11.74
N ALA A 54 30.18 2.01 -11.54
CA ALA A 54 29.92 2.68 -10.26
C ALA A 54 29.08 1.85 -9.28
N ILE A 55 28.56 0.69 -9.70
CA ILE A 55 27.56 -0.09 -8.95
C ILE A 55 28.19 -1.39 -8.50
N PHE A 56 28.16 -1.67 -7.20
CA PHE A 56 28.74 -2.86 -6.59
C PHE A 56 27.71 -3.51 -5.68
N LYS A 57 27.83 -4.81 -5.45
CA LYS A 57 27.16 -5.46 -4.32
C LYS A 57 27.70 -4.86 -3.02
N ASP A 58 26.86 -4.68 -2.01
CA ASP A 58 27.23 -4.07 -0.72
C ASP A 58 28.51 -4.65 -0.08
N VAL A 59 28.72 -5.96 -0.19
CA VAL A 59 29.90 -6.67 0.32
C VAL A 59 31.16 -6.50 -0.54
N ASP A 60 30.99 -6.09 -1.80
CA ASP A 60 32.06 -5.96 -2.80
C ASP A 60 32.46 -4.48 -3.03
N VAL A 61 31.82 -3.54 -2.32
CA VAL A 61 32.17 -2.12 -2.39
C VAL A 61 33.63 -1.90 -1.95
N PRO A 62 34.47 -1.29 -2.80
CA PRO A 62 35.85 -0.94 -2.42
C PRO A 62 35.90 -0.09 -1.15
N ALA A 63 36.92 -0.29 -0.32
CA ALA A 63 37.04 0.37 0.98
C ALA A 63 37.00 1.92 0.90
N GLU A 64 37.54 2.49 -0.18
CA GLU A 64 37.51 3.92 -0.48
C GLU A 64 36.09 4.47 -0.74
N HIS A 65 35.16 3.61 -1.13
CA HIS A 65 33.76 3.93 -1.40
C HIS A 65 32.79 3.37 -0.36
N ALA A 66 33.28 2.79 0.74
CA ALA A 66 32.43 2.16 1.77
C ALA A 66 31.36 3.09 2.35
N ALA A 67 31.61 4.40 2.38
CA ALA A 67 30.63 5.42 2.79
C ALA A 67 29.37 5.45 1.89
N SER A 68 29.49 4.97 0.65
CA SER A 68 28.38 4.91 -0.30
C SER A 68 27.27 3.95 0.15
N ILE A 69 27.61 2.93 0.93
CA ILE A 69 26.64 1.98 1.51
C ILE A 69 25.63 2.75 2.36
N ASP A 70 26.13 3.55 3.31
CA ASP A 70 25.26 4.37 4.14
C ASP A 70 24.63 5.52 3.35
N ALA A 71 25.33 6.11 2.38
CA ALA A 71 24.76 7.19 1.57
C ALA A 71 23.51 6.75 0.79
N ASN A 72 23.50 5.54 0.21
CA ASN A 72 22.34 4.98 -0.48
C ASN A 72 21.18 4.77 0.51
N ALA A 73 21.43 4.12 1.65
CA ALA A 73 20.40 3.90 2.67
C ALA A 73 19.88 5.22 3.27
N SER A 74 20.78 6.15 3.60
CA SER A 74 20.46 7.47 4.16
C SER A 74 19.66 8.32 3.19
N PHE A 75 19.93 8.23 1.87
CA PHE A 75 19.10 8.89 0.87
C PHE A 75 17.65 8.45 1.05
N PHE A 76 17.33 7.15 1.01
CA PHE A 76 15.94 6.71 1.16
C PHE A 76 15.38 6.97 2.56
N ARG A 77 16.16 6.83 3.64
CA ARG A 77 15.68 7.20 4.99
C ARG A 77 15.26 8.67 5.12
N GLN A 78 15.92 9.58 4.41
CA GLN A 78 15.62 11.02 4.46
C GLN A 78 14.60 11.45 3.41
N ASN A 79 14.45 10.66 2.35
CA ASN A 79 13.84 11.12 1.10
C ASN A 79 12.69 10.26 0.59
N LYS A 80 12.54 9.04 1.09
CA LYS A 80 11.33 8.25 0.95
C LYS A 80 10.26 9.01 1.72
N ALA A 81 9.15 9.34 1.07
CA ALA A 81 7.96 9.74 1.82
C ALA A 81 7.77 8.65 2.88
N VAL A 82 7.55 9.03 4.13
CA VAL A 82 7.10 8.06 5.12
C VAL A 82 5.72 7.67 4.62
N VAL A 83 5.68 6.58 3.86
CA VAL A 83 4.45 5.94 3.47
C VAL A 83 3.97 5.24 4.74
N GLY A 84 3.42 6.06 5.63
CA GLY A 84 2.78 5.61 6.85
C GLY A 84 1.36 5.18 6.55
N PRO A 85 0.65 4.67 7.56
CA PRO A 85 -0.77 4.44 7.41
C PRO A 85 -1.48 5.72 6.96
N VAL A 86 -2.61 5.56 6.26
CA VAL A 86 -3.51 6.68 5.94
C VAL A 86 -3.64 7.61 7.14
N ALA A 87 -3.35 8.90 6.97
CA ALA A 87 -3.44 9.87 8.05
C ALA A 87 -4.85 9.87 8.66
N PHE A 88 -4.96 10.09 9.98
CA PHE A 88 -6.24 10.02 10.69
C PHE A 88 -7.30 10.94 10.07
N GLU A 89 -6.91 12.17 9.72
CA GLU A 89 -7.80 13.16 9.11
C GLU A 89 -8.32 12.68 7.75
N THR A 90 -7.44 12.12 6.91
CA THR A 90 -7.79 11.52 5.63
C THR A 90 -8.71 10.31 5.82
N ALA A 91 -8.38 9.42 6.75
CA ALA A 91 -9.21 8.26 7.08
C ALA A 91 -10.61 8.65 7.57
N TRP A 92 -10.70 9.73 8.35
CA TRP A 92 -11.99 10.27 8.80
C TRP A 92 -12.79 10.88 7.64
N GLU A 93 -12.14 11.64 6.75
CA GLU A 93 -12.80 12.16 5.55
C GLU A 93 -13.28 11.04 4.63
N MET A 94 -12.49 9.96 4.46
CA MET A 94 -12.91 8.78 3.71
C MET A 94 -14.18 8.14 4.28
N VAL A 95 -14.29 8.02 5.60
CA VAL A 95 -15.50 7.54 6.29
C VAL A 95 -16.68 8.46 6.01
N ASP A 96 -16.49 9.77 6.13
CA ASP A 96 -17.54 10.78 5.87
C ASP A 96 -18.03 10.72 4.41
N ARG A 97 -17.12 10.64 3.44
CA ARG A 97 -17.47 10.53 2.01
C ARG A 97 -18.24 9.26 1.68
N ALA A 98 -17.85 8.12 2.26
CA ALA A 98 -18.59 6.87 2.10
C ALA A 98 -20.03 7.01 2.61
N GLN A 99 -20.22 7.63 3.78
CA GLN A 99 -21.54 7.85 4.38
C GLN A 99 -22.37 8.89 3.62
N ALA A 100 -21.73 9.93 3.08
CA ALA A 100 -22.39 10.93 2.23
C ALA A 100 -22.94 10.27 0.95
N TYR A 101 -22.15 9.39 0.33
CA TYR A 101 -22.62 8.62 -0.81
C TYR A 101 -23.76 7.67 -0.43
N ALA A 102 -23.63 6.91 0.67
CA ALA A 102 -24.69 6.05 1.17
C ALA A 102 -26.01 6.81 1.40
N THR A 103 -25.93 8.02 1.95
CA THR A 103 -27.08 8.92 2.13
C THR A 103 -27.71 9.29 0.79
N SER A 104 -26.90 9.60 -0.23
CA SER A 104 -27.39 9.97 -1.57
C SER A 104 -28.19 8.87 -2.28
N ILE A 105 -27.92 7.60 -1.94
CA ILE A 105 -28.63 6.43 -2.48
C ILE A 105 -29.64 5.82 -1.48
N GLY A 106 -29.86 6.49 -0.34
CA GLY A 106 -30.91 6.13 0.62
C GLY A 106 -30.63 4.87 1.47
N ILE A 107 -29.36 4.57 1.74
CA ILE A 107 -28.96 3.45 2.62
C ILE A 107 -28.18 3.93 3.85
N ALA A 108 -28.15 3.10 4.89
CA ALA A 108 -27.34 3.35 6.09
C ALA A 108 -26.24 2.29 6.21
N VAL A 109 -24.99 2.74 6.31
CA VAL A 109 -23.80 1.87 6.31
C VAL A 109 -22.90 2.11 7.52
N THR A 110 -22.00 1.16 7.79
CA THR A 110 -20.74 1.42 8.49
C THR A 110 -19.62 1.51 7.46
N ALA A 111 -18.77 2.52 7.58
CA ALA A 111 -17.48 2.60 6.89
C ALA A 111 -16.34 2.50 7.91
N ALA A 112 -15.27 1.80 7.54
CA ALA A 112 -14.09 1.60 8.37
C ALA A 112 -12.83 1.74 7.51
N VAL A 113 -11.85 2.49 7.99
CA VAL A 113 -10.50 2.59 7.43
C VAL A 113 -9.51 1.98 8.41
N VAL A 114 -8.61 1.15 7.91
CA VAL A 114 -7.56 0.46 8.67
C VAL A 114 -6.18 0.84 8.12
N ASP A 115 -5.15 0.70 8.95
CA ASP A 115 -3.74 0.76 8.54
C ASP A 115 -3.33 -0.45 7.69
N GLU A 116 -2.08 -0.47 7.24
CA GLU A 116 -1.49 -1.57 6.46
C GLU A 116 -1.48 -2.91 7.21
N ALA A 117 -1.49 -2.88 8.55
CA ALA A 117 -1.61 -4.07 9.41
C ALA A 117 -3.08 -4.51 9.63
N GLY A 118 -4.04 -3.74 9.10
CA GLY A 118 -5.46 -3.99 9.23
C GLY A 118 -6.02 -3.64 10.62
N VAL A 119 -5.37 -2.75 11.36
CA VAL A 119 -5.83 -2.16 12.61
C VAL A 119 -6.66 -0.90 12.31
N PRO A 120 -7.86 -0.73 12.92
CA PRO A 120 -8.71 0.43 12.65
C PRO A 120 -8.07 1.77 12.98
N ILE A 121 -8.14 2.71 12.03
CA ILE A 121 -7.80 4.13 12.18
C ILE A 121 -9.08 4.93 12.44
N ALA A 122 -10.09 4.72 11.60
CA ALA A 122 -11.38 5.41 11.67
C ALA A 122 -12.53 4.45 11.41
N VAL A 123 -13.59 4.51 12.23
CA VAL A 123 -14.81 3.71 12.04
C VAL A 123 -16.01 4.60 12.30
N GLY A 124 -16.89 4.72 11.31
CA GLY A 124 -18.14 5.47 11.42
C GLY A 124 -19.33 4.60 11.07
N ARG A 125 -20.25 4.42 12.02
CA ARG A 125 -21.54 3.74 11.81
C ARG A 125 -22.66 4.77 11.76
N MET A 126 -23.38 4.82 10.65
CA MET A 126 -24.55 5.68 10.50
C MET A 126 -25.68 5.24 11.44
N ASP A 127 -26.51 6.21 11.84
CA ASP A 127 -27.81 5.92 12.43
C ASP A 127 -28.66 5.09 11.45
N GLY A 128 -29.42 4.14 11.97
CA GLY A 128 -30.21 3.20 11.17
C GLY A 128 -29.43 2.04 10.54
N ALA A 129 -28.09 2.06 10.54
CA ALA A 129 -27.29 0.93 10.07
C ALA A 129 -27.42 -0.27 11.04
N ALA A 130 -27.61 -1.47 10.49
CA ALA A 130 -27.79 -2.69 11.29
C ALA A 130 -26.56 -2.97 12.18
N PRO A 131 -26.72 -3.47 13.42
CA PRO A 131 -25.59 -3.65 14.35
C PRO A 131 -24.43 -4.48 13.80
N ARG A 132 -24.73 -5.51 12.99
CA ARG A 132 -23.75 -6.38 12.34
C ARG A 132 -22.81 -5.65 11.37
N THR A 133 -23.19 -4.47 10.87
CA THR A 133 -22.38 -3.72 9.90
C THR A 133 -21.08 -3.20 10.50
N ALA A 134 -21.05 -2.96 11.82
CA ALA A 134 -19.87 -2.47 12.52
C ALA A 134 -18.66 -3.39 12.33
N GLU A 135 -18.82 -4.66 12.71
CA GLU A 135 -17.76 -5.66 12.61
C GLU A 135 -17.51 -6.06 11.15
N LEU A 136 -18.56 -6.11 10.31
CA LEU A 136 -18.41 -6.47 8.90
C LEU A 136 -17.58 -5.45 8.13
N ALA A 137 -17.77 -4.15 8.36
CA ALA A 137 -16.98 -3.11 7.70
C ALA A 137 -15.50 -3.22 8.07
N VAL A 138 -15.19 -3.34 9.37
CA VAL A 138 -13.82 -3.53 9.87
C VAL A 138 -13.21 -4.82 9.32
N SER A 139 -13.97 -5.91 9.29
CA SER A 139 -13.50 -7.20 8.78
C SER A 139 -13.24 -7.18 7.28
N LYS A 140 -14.06 -6.48 6.48
CA LYS A 140 -13.80 -6.28 5.05
C LYS A 140 -12.55 -5.44 4.80
N ALA A 141 -12.37 -4.36 5.56
CA ALA A 141 -11.15 -3.54 5.50
C ALA A 141 -9.90 -4.37 5.87
N TYR A 142 -9.96 -5.10 6.98
CA TYR A 142 -8.91 -6.04 7.40
C TYR A 142 -8.62 -7.11 6.33
N THR A 143 -9.66 -7.66 5.70
CA THR A 143 -9.49 -8.67 4.66
C THR A 143 -8.79 -8.09 3.44
N ALA A 144 -9.18 -6.89 3.00
CA ALA A 144 -8.49 -6.20 1.91
C ALA A 144 -7.01 -5.96 2.26
N ALA A 145 -6.73 -5.41 3.45
CA ALA A 145 -5.36 -5.19 3.91
C ALA A 145 -4.55 -6.50 4.07
N ALA A 146 -5.16 -7.61 4.48
CA ALA A 146 -4.45 -8.88 4.65
C ALA A 146 -4.16 -9.61 3.33
N PHE A 147 -4.99 -9.39 2.30
CA PHE A 147 -4.87 -10.07 1.01
C PHE A 147 -4.31 -9.19 -0.10
N HIS A 148 -4.13 -7.89 0.14
CA HIS A 148 -3.61 -6.93 -0.82
C HIS A 148 -4.47 -6.84 -2.10
N LEU A 149 -5.78 -7.06 -1.98
CA LEU A 149 -6.72 -7.04 -3.10
C LEU A 149 -8.15 -6.72 -2.64
N ALA A 150 -9.04 -6.41 -3.57
CA ALA A 150 -10.43 -6.12 -3.25
C ALA A 150 -11.16 -7.37 -2.75
N THR A 151 -11.94 -7.25 -1.67
CA THR A 151 -12.63 -8.41 -1.08
C THR A 151 -13.66 -9.06 -2.02
N ALA A 152 -14.08 -8.33 -3.06
CA ALA A 152 -14.91 -8.84 -4.14
C ALA A 152 -14.20 -9.97 -4.93
N ASP A 153 -12.88 -9.86 -5.15
CA ASP A 153 -12.11 -10.85 -5.91
C ASP A 153 -11.91 -12.15 -5.12
N LEU A 154 -11.99 -12.09 -3.78
CA LEU A 154 -12.00 -13.28 -2.93
C LEU A 154 -13.35 -14.01 -2.94
N ALA A 155 -14.44 -13.34 -3.33
CA ALA A 155 -15.78 -13.93 -3.25
C ALA A 155 -15.92 -15.18 -4.11
N ALA A 156 -15.29 -15.20 -5.30
CA ALA A 156 -15.24 -16.38 -6.17
C ALA A 156 -14.51 -17.57 -5.51
N GLN A 157 -13.59 -17.28 -4.59
CA GLN A 157 -12.75 -18.26 -3.91
C GLN A 157 -13.29 -18.63 -2.52
N ALA A 158 -14.42 -18.04 -2.07
CA ALA A 158 -14.97 -18.22 -0.73
C ALA A 158 -15.24 -19.69 -0.34
N ARG A 159 -15.43 -20.58 -1.34
CA ARG A 159 -15.64 -22.01 -1.14
C ARG A 159 -14.37 -22.85 -1.16
N GLN A 160 -13.23 -22.26 -1.54
CA GLN A 160 -11.95 -22.96 -1.64
C GLN A 160 -11.47 -23.40 -0.24
N PRO A 161 -10.97 -24.65 -0.07
CA PRO A 161 -10.56 -25.17 1.22
C PRO A 161 -9.52 -24.30 1.94
N TRP A 162 -8.57 -23.74 1.19
CA TRP A 162 -7.50 -22.91 1.73
C TRP A 162 -8.06 -21.64 2.39
N LEU A 163 -9.01 -20.95 1.74
CA LEU A 163 -9.60 -19.72 2.26
C LEU A 163 -10.52 -20.00 3.45
N ARG A 164 -11.29 -21.09 3.42
CA ARG A 164 -12.13 -21.50 4.56
C ARG A 164 -11.30 -21.84 5.79
N SER A 165 -10.15 -22.47 5.60
CA SER A 165 -9.21 -22.77 6.69
C SER A 165 -8.66 -21.49 7.32
N LEU A 166 -8.30 -20.50 6.50
CA LEU A 166 -7.87 -19.19 6.99
C LEU A 166 -8.97 -18.45 7.73
N ILE A 167 -10.21 -18.44 7.21
CA ILE A 167 -11.35 -17.80 7.89
C ILE A 167 -11.52 -18.38 9.31
N VAL A 168 -11.43 -19.70 9.47
CA VAL A 168 -11.50 -20.36 10.78
C VAL A 168 -10.31 -19.98 11.66
N ALA A 169 -9.09 -20.00 11.12
CA ALA A 169 -7.87 -19.64 11.86
C ALA A 169 -7.89 -18.19 12.35
N HIS A 170 -8.46 -17.28 11.55
CA HIS A 170 -8.65 -15.86 11.88
C HIS A 170 -9.96 -15.60 12.65
N ARG A 171 -10.59 -16.63 13.23
CA ARG A 171 -11.81 -16.52 14.05
C ARG A 171 -12.96 -15.78 13.36
N GLY A 172 -13.10 -15.96 12.04
CA GLY A 172 -14.17 -15.35 11.25
C GLY A 172 -13.93 -13.90 10.81
N ARG A 173 -12.78 -13.30 11.12
CA ARG A 173 -12.45 -11.91 10.77
C ARG A 173 -12.20 -11.69 9.27
N LEU A 174 -11.95 -12.76 8.52
CA LEU A 174 -11.78 -12.70 7.06
C LEU A 174 -13.15 -12.82 6.36
N VAL A 175 -13.51 -11.81 5.58
CA VAL A 175 -14.80 -11.69 4.90
C VAL A 175 -14.58 -11.61 3.39
N PRO A 176 -14.69 -12.73 2.66
CA PRO A 176 -14.57 -12.75 1.20
C PRO A 176 -15.89 -12.33 0.54
N ALA A 177 -16.30 -11.08 0.75
CA ALA A 177 -17.48 -10.47 0.17
C ALA A 177 -17.20 -9.01 -0.18
N ALA A 178 -17.80 -8.51 -1.26
CA ALA A 178 -17.55 -7.17 -1.78
C ALA A 178 -17.80 -6.06 -0.74
N GLY A 179 -17.12 -4.93 -0.92
CA GLY A 179 -17.15 -3.79 0.00
C GLY A 179 -15.88 -3.62 0.84
N GLY A 180 -14.74 -4.15 0.40
CA GLY A 180 -13.42 -3.87 0.95
C GLY A 180 -12.43 -3.60 -0.17
N LEU A 181 -11.70 -2.49 -0.09
CA LEU A 181 -10.74 -2.02 -1.09
C LEU A 181 -9.42 -1.63 -0.42
N VAL A 182 -8.30 -1.91 -1.09
CA VAL A 182 -6.95 -1.62 -0.59
C VAL A 182 -6.50 -0.24 -1.03
N ILE A 183 -5.88 0.49 -0.12
CA ILE A 183 -5.37 1.84 -0.36
C ILE A 183 -3.88 1.74 -0.66
N PHE A 184 -3.48 2.25 -1.82
CA PHE A 184 -2.11 2.26 -2.29
C PHE A 184 -1.57 3.68 -2.34
N ASP A 185 -0.30 3.84 -1.97
CA ASP A 185 0.54 4.98 -2.34
C ASP A 185 1.67 4.45 -3.25
N GLY A 186 1.53 4.70 -4.55
CA GLY A 186 2.34 4.05 -5.57
C GLY A 186 2.18 2.52 -5.54
N ILE A 187 3.25 1.82 -5.15
CA ILE A 187 3.27 0.35 -5.02
C ILE A 187 3.08 -0.13 -3.58
N THR A 188 3.07 0.78 -2.61
CA THR A 188 3.02 0.47 -1.18
C THR A 188 1.58 0.50 -0.69
N ILE A 189 1.22 -0.49 0.13
CA ILE A 189 -0.09 -0.53 0.78
C ILE A 189 -0.02 0.30 2.05
N ILE A 190 -0.95 1.23 2.17
CA ILE A 190 -1.01 2.19 3.29
C ILE A 190 -2.24 2.01 4.15
N GLY A 191 -3.09 1.06 3.79
CA GLY A 191 -4.31 0.76 4.49
C GLY A 191 -5.36 0.12 3.61
N ALA A 192 -6.57 0.06 4.14
CA ALA A 192 -7.74 -0.38 3.40
C ALA A 192 -9.01 0.28 3.94
N VAL A 193 -10.03 0.36 3.09
CA VAL A 193 -11.37 0.80 3.47
C VAL A 193 -12.35 -0.36 3.30
N GLY A 194 -13.29 -0.48 4.24
CA GLY A 194 -14.36 -1.45 4.22
C GLY A 194 -15.70 -0.79 4.53
N VAL A 195 -16.72 -1.12 3.75
CA VAL A 195 -18.10 -0.66 3.93
C VAL A 195 -19.05 -1.84 4.03
N ALA A 196 -20.03 -1.75 4.94
CA ALA A 196 -21.10 -2.71 5.07
C ALA A 196 -22.43 -2.00 5.37
N GLY A 197 -23.48 -2.35 4.63
CA GLY A 197 -24.85 -1.91 4.91
C GLY A 197 -25.75 -1.80 3.68
N GLY A 198 -25.18 -1.90 2.47
CA GLY A 198 -25.93 -2.03 1.23
C GLY A 198 -26.90 -3.22 1.25
N SER A 199 -28.06 -3.02 0.61
CA SER A 199 -28.98 -4.09 0.29
C SER A 199 -28.41 -4.99 -0.81
N GLU A 200 -27.61 -4.39 -1.70
CA GLU A 200 -26.84 -5.06 -2.73
C GLU A 200 -25.35 -4.86 -2.49
N SER A 201 -24.55 -5.89 -2.75
CA SER A 201 -23.10 -5.86 -2.47
C SER A 201 -22.34 -4.81 -3.29
N GLU A 202 -22.89 -4.41 -4.44
CA GLU A 202 -22.33 -3.34 -5.28
C GLU A 202 -22.43 -1.97 -4.59
N GLN A 203 -23.46 -1.74 -3.77
CA GLN A 203 -23.61 -0.47 -3.04
C GLN A 203 -22.48 -0.26 -2.04
N ASP A 204 -22.03 -1.33 -1.37
CA ASP A 204 -20.87 -1.25 -0.46
C ASP A 204 -19.59 -0.87 -1.24
N VAL A 205 -19.42 -1.37 -2.47
CA VAL A 205 -18.27 -1.03 -3.34
C VAL A 205 -18.33 0.42 -3.78
N LEU A 206 -19.50 0.91 -4.19
CA LEU A 206 -19.69 2.31 -4.59
C LEU A 206 -19.40 3.28 -3.43
N CYS A 207 -19.80 2.92 -2.20
CA CYS A 207 -19.43 3.68 -1.01
C CYS A 207 -17.91 3.68 -0.77
N CYS A 208 -17.22 2.56 -0.97
CA CYS A 208 -15.76 2.53 -0.91
C CYS A 208 -15.15 3.44 -1.98
N GLN A 209 -15.62 3.39 -3.23
CA GLN A 209 -15.12 4.26 -4.31
C GLN A 209 -15.30 5.75 -3.99
N ALA A 210 -16.44 6.13 -3.39
CA ALA A 210 -16.65 7.49 -2.90
C ALA A 210 -15.63 7.90 -1.82
N ALA A 211 -15.20 6.95 -0.98
CA ALA A 211 -14.12 7.18 -0.01
C ALA A 211 -12.77 7.43 -0.71
N PHE A 212 -12.44 6.67 -1.76
CA PHE A 212 -11.18 6.84 -2.51
C PHE A 212 -11.04 8.20 -3.18
N ALA A 213 -12.15 8.83 -3.57
CA ALA A 213 -12.12 10.16 -4.18
C ALA A 213 -11.44 11.22 -3.30
N VAL A 214 -11.32 11.00 -1.99
CA VAL A 214 -10.54 11.85 -1.06
C VAL A 214 -9.05 11.88 -1.44
N LEU A 215 -8.51 10.75 -1.90
CA LEU A 215 -7.09 10.62 -2.24
C LEU A 215 -6.77 11.25 -3.60
N GLU A 216 -7.72 11.24 -4.53
CA GLU A 216 -7.57 11.85 -5.86
C GLU A 216 -7.52 13.39 -5.82
N GLY A 217 -8.08 14.01 -4.78
CA GLY A 217 -8.07 15.47 -4.58
C GLY A 217 -6.86 16.02 -3.82
N ALA A 218 -5.93 15.17 -3.38
CA ALA A 218 -4.80 15.52 -2.53
C ALA A 218 -3.48 15.80 -3.28
N HIS A 219 -3.51 15.82 -4.62
CA HIS A 219 -2.34 16.02 -5.50
C HIS A 219 -2.43 17.32 -6.31
#